data_AF-A0A5P8W3Y2-F1
#
_entry.id   AF-A0A5P8W3Y2-F1
#
_cell.length_a   1.000
_cell.length_b   1.000
_cell.length_c   1.000
_cell.angle_alpha   90.00
_cell.angle_beta   90.00
_cell.angle_gamma   90.00
#
_symmetry.space_group_name_H-M   'P 1'
#
loop_
_entity.id
_entity.type
_entity.pdbx_description
1 polymer ?
#
loop_
_entity_poly.entity_id
_entity_poly.type
_entity_poly.pdbx_seq_one_letter_code
_entity_poly.pdbx_strand_id
1 'polypeptide(L)'
;MSKASLHSQLSAIASQFQVFQCVSCAIALRQFLINQNISGKQVSLFTGSTEDPFCNIYHEHLRQNISINGRHEAIAVEINGQ
;
A
#
# COMPACT_ATOMS: atom_id res chain seq x y z
N MET A 1 -2.57 19.83 6.97
CA MET A 1 -2.41 19.42 5.56
C MET A 1 -3.78 19.06 4.99
N SER A 2 -4.09 19.39 3.73
CA SER A 2 -5.38 19.00 3.12
C SER A 2 -5.35 17.55 2.62
N LYS A 3 -6.52 16.90 2.51
CA LYS A 3 -6.67 15.55 1.97
C LYS A 3 -6.09 15.42 0.55
N ALA A 4 -6.36 16.40 -0.31
CA ALA A 4 -5.84 16.44 -1.68
C ALA A 4 -4.30 16.54 -1.70
N SER A 5 -3.72 17.36 -0.82
CA SER A 5 -2.26 17.52 -0.72
C SER A 5 -1.59 16.24 -0.22
N LEU A 6 -2.17 15.56 0.78
CA LEU A 6 -1.64 14.29 1.27
C LEU A 6 -1.73 13.20 0.19
N HIS A 7 -2.89 13.07 -0.46
CA HIS A 7 -3.10 12.08 -1.51
C HIS A 7 -2.10 12.24 -2.66
N SER A 8 -1.83 13.47 -3.09
CA SER A 8 -0.83 13.75 -4.14
C SER A 8 0.58 13.28 -3.73
N GLN A 9 1.01 13.59 -2.50
CA GLN A 9 2.32 13.18 -1.99
C GLN A 9 2.45 11.66 -1.86
N LEU A 10 1.42 10.98 -1.32
CA LEU A 10 1.38 9.53 -1.25
C LEU A 10 1.40 8.90 -2.65
N SER A 11 0.67 9.47 -3.61
CA SER A 11 0.66 9.01 -5.01
C SER A 11 2.04 9.15 -5.65
N ALA A 12 2.75 10.25 -5.37
CA ALA A 12 4.10 10.50 -5.87
C ALA A 12 5.17 9.57 -5.25
N ILE A 13 4.94 9.08 -4.03
CA ILE A 13 5.79 8.04 -3.42
C ILE A 13 5.46 6.69 -4.08
N ALA A 14 4.17 6.34 -4.17
CA ALA A 14 3.74 5.06 -4.71
C ALA A 14 4.16 4.85 -6.17
N SER A 15 4.20 5.92 -6.98
CA SER A 15 4.62 5.85 -8.39
C SER A 15 6.09 5.49 -8.60
N GLN A 16 6.92 5.53 -7.55
CA GLN A 16 8.32 5.12 -7.60
C GLN A 16 8.50 3.60 -7.53
N PHE A 17 7.43 2.87 -7.21
CA PHE A 17 7.46 1.43 -7.03
C PHE A 17 6.74 0.73 -8.19
N GLN A 18 7.36 -0.31 -8.70
CA GLN A 18 6.76 -1.18 -9.70
C GLN A 18 5.77 -2.15 -9.05
N VAL A 19 4.94 -2.77 -9.88
CA VAL A 19 4.10 -3.91 -9.49
C VAL A 19 4.99 -5.00 -8.85
N PHE A 20 4.44 -5.71 -7.85
CA PHE A 20 5.15 -6.68 -6.99
C PHE A 20 6.10 -6.09 -5.93
N GLN A 21 6.25 -4.77 -5.85
CA GLN A 21 7.01 -4.11 -4.78
C GLN A 21 6.11 -3.61 -3.64
N CYS A 22 4.96 -4.25 -3.41
CA CYS A 22 3.95 -3.79 -2.45
C CYS A 22 4.50 -3.59 -1.03
N VAL A 23 5.39 -4.48 -0.55
CA VAL A 23 5.99 -4.38 0.78
C VAL A 23 6.90 -3.14 0.88
N SER A 24 7.80 -2.95 -0.07
CA SER A 24 8.70 -1.78 -0.09
C SER A 24 7.93 -0.47 -0.25
N CYS A 25 6.90 -0.46 -1.11
CA CYS A 25 6.00 0.67 -1.28
C CYS A 25 5.30 1.02 0.04
N ALA A 26 4.73 0.04 0.73
CA ALA A 26 4.04 0.25 2.00
C ALA A 26 4.98 0.74 3.11
N ILE A 27 6.24 0.26 3.15
CA ILE A 27 7.26 0.76 4.07
C ILE A 27 7.53 2.25 3.82
N ALA A 28 7.72 2.65 2.55
CA ALA A 28 7.99 4.04 2.19
C ALA A 28 6.82 4.97 2.54
N LEU A 29 5.59 4.56 2.24
CA LEU A 29 4.38 5.30 2.61
C LEU A 29 4.27 5.45 4.13
N ARG A 30 4.54 4.38 4.88
CA ARG A 30 4.52 4.40 6.35
C ARG A 30 5.54 5.37 6.93
N GLN A 31 6.78 5.32 6.44
CA GLN A 31 7.85 6.21 6.88
C GLN A 31 7.50 7.67 6.61
N PHE A 32 6.94 7.97 5.44
CA PHE A 32 6.46 9.30 5.13
C PHE A 32 5.38 9.78 6.12
N LEU A 33 4.36 8.95 6.40
CA LEU A 33 3.29 9.30 7.34
C LEU A 33 3.82 9.53 8.76
N ILE A 34 4.74 8.67 9.24
CA ILE A 34 5.42 8.84 10.53
C ILE A 34 6.18 10.17 10.58
N ASN A 35 6.97 10.48 9.55
CA ASN A 35 7.75 11.73 9.48
C ASN A 35 6.85 12.98 9.45
N GLN A 36 5.62 12.86 8.95
CA GLN A 36 4.63 13.93 8.95
C GLN A 36 3.76 13.97 10.22
N ASN A 37 4.00 13.08 11.20
CA ASN A 37 3.17 12.90 12.41
C ASN A 37 1.70 12.62 12.07
N ILE A 38 1.44 11.81 11.04
CA ILE A 38 0.10 11.44 10.61
C ILE A 38 -0.19 10.01 11.09
N SER A 39 -1.18 9.88 11.95
CA SER A 39 -1.67 8.59 12.41
C SER A 39 -2.35 7.82 11.28
N GLY A 40 -2.13 6.50 11.27
CA GLY A 40 -2.80 5.60 10.35
C GLY A 40 -2.82 4.17 10.87
N LYS A 41 -3.67 3.34 10.28
CA LYS A 41 -3.81 1.93 10.59
C LYS A 41 -3.30 1.09 9.43
N GLN A 42 -2.30 0.25 9.69
CA GLN A 42 -1.85 -0.73 8.72
C GLN A 42 -2.92 -1.82 8.54
N VAL A 43 -3.22 -2.14 7.30
CA VAL A 43 -4.08 -3.24 6.88
C VAL A 43 -3.24 -4.18 6.04
N SER A 44 -3.21 -5.46 6.40
CA SER A 44 -2.45 -6.48 5.67
C SER A 44 -3.41 -7.50 5.09
N LEU A 45 -3.26 -7.77 3.80
CA LEU A 45 -3.94 -8.85 3.10
C LEU A 45 -2.96 -10.01 2.91
N PHE A 46 -3.37 -11.21 3.31
CA PHE A 46 -2.60 -12.43 3.14
C PHE A 46 -3.46 -13.53 2.55
N THR A 47 -2.97 -14.20 1.51
CA THR A 47 -3.70 -15.31 0.85
C THR A 47 -3.67 -16.62 1.66
N GLY A 48 -2.89 -16.68 2.74
CA GLY A 48 -2.67 -17.91 3.52
C GLY A 48 -1.45 -18.71 3.08
N SER A 49 -0.82 -18.36 1.94
CA SER A 49 0.37 -19.03 1.42
C SER A 49 1.30 -18.05 0.71
N THR A 50 2.61 -18.27 0.83
CA THR A 50 3.63 -17.57 0.04
C THR A 50 4.10 -18.37 -1.18
N GLU A 51 3.55 -19.56 -1.38
CA GLU A 51 3.96 -20.52 -2.41
C GLU A 51 3.00 -20.52 -3.60
N ASP A 52 3.56 -20.68 -4.80
CA ASP A 52 2.79 -20.89 -6.02
C ASP A 52 1.97 -22.19 -5.93
N PRO A 53 0.73 -22.23 -6.45
CA PRO A 53 -0.01 -21.15 -7.14
C PRO A 53 -0.83 -20.24 -6.21
N PHE A 54 -0.80 -20.48 -4.90
CA PHE A 54 -1.72 -19.91 -3.90
C PHE A 54 -1.28 -18.54 -3.35
N CYS A 55 -0.19 -17.99 -3.87
CA CYS A 55 0.40 -16.72 -3.45
C CYS A 55 -0.01 -15.51 -4.33
N ASN A 56 -0.79 -15.73 -5.39
CA ASN A 56 -1.13 -14.66 -6.32
C ASN A 56 -2.26 -13.78 -5.76
N ILE A 57 -2.08 -12.46 -5.84
CA ILE A 57 -3.15 -11.49 -5.61
C ILE A 57 -3.39 -10.75 -6.92
N TYR A 58 -4.56 -10.96 -7.51
CA TYR A 58 -4.98 -10.30 -8.75
C TYR A 58 -5.76 -9.02 -8.45
N HIS A 59 -5.42 -7.92 -9.13
CA HIS A 59 -6.14 -6.67 -9.01
C HIS A 59 -7.08 -6.47 -10.21
N GLU A 60 -8.39 -6.55 -9.98
CA GLU A 60 -9.40 -6.55 -11.04
C GLU A 60 -9.33 -5.31 -11.95
N HIS A 61 -9.23 -4.10 -11.39
CA HIS A 61 -9.16 -2.88 -12.19
C HIS A 61 -7.86 -2.73 -13.00
N LEU A 62 -6.70 -3.12 -12.44
CA LEU A 62 -5.42 -3.09 -13.14
C LEU A 62 -5.23 -4.27 -14.09
N ARG A 63 -6.13 -5.27 -14.00
CA ARG A 63 -6.13 -6.52 -14.79
C ARG A 63 -4.80 -7.27 -14.78
N GLN A 64 -4.10 -7.26 -13.64
CA GLN A 64 -2.81 -7.94 -13.48
C GLN A 64 -2.60 -8.41 -12.04
N ASN A 65 -1.68 -9.38 -11.86
CA ASN A 65 -1.21 -9.74 -10.52
C ASN A 65 -0.45 -8.57 -9.92
N ILE A 66 -0.72 -8.25 -8.66
CA ILE A 66 -0.01 -7.23 -7.88
C ILE A 66 0.89 -7.83 -6.80
N SER A 67 0.67 -9.10 -6.47
CA SER A 67 1.52 -9.89 -5.58
C SER A 67 1.65 -11.31 -6.09
N ILE A 68 2.85 -11.88 -5.92
CA ILE A 68 3.20 -13.28 -6.20
C ILE A 68 3.76 -13.96 -4.94
N ASN A 69 3.63 -13.34 -3.77
CA ASN A 69 4.13 -13.85 -2.50
C ASN A 69 3.04 -13.92 -1.42
N GLY A 70 1.78 -13.79 -1.83
CA GLY A 70 0.59 -13.88 -0.99
C GLY A 70 0.35 -12.65 -0.15
N ARG A 71 1.20 -11.61 -0.20
CA ARG A 71 1.15 -10.45 0.69
C ARG A 71 0.83 -9.18 -0.07
N HIS A 72 -0.04 -8.37 0.51
CA HIS A 72 -0.29 -6.99 0.10
C HIS A 72 -0.56 -6.14 1.34
N GLU A 73 -0.14 -4.88 1.32
CA GLU A 73 -0.29 -3.96 2.44
C GLU A 73 -1.00 -2.69 2.00
N ALA A 74 -1.84 -2.17 2.88
CA ALA A 74 -2.47 -0.87 2.77
C ALA A 74 -2.33 -0.11 4.09
N ILE A 75 -2.47 1.21 4.04
CA ILE A 75 -2.48 2.07 5.23
C ILE A 75 -3.72 2.94 5.15
N ALA A 76 -4.65 2.73 6.08
CA ALA A 76 -5.80 3.60 6.25
C ALA A 76 -5.36 4.83 7.05
N VAL A 77 -5.62 6.02 6.52
CA VAL A 77 -5.23 7.29 7.15
C VAL A 77 -6.49 8.12 7.38
N GLU A 78 -6.66 8.62 8.59
CA GLU A 78 -7.73 9.57 8.93
C GLU A 78 -7.21 11.00 8.75
N ILE A 79 -7.97 11.84 8.05
CA ILE A 79 -7.62 13.24 7.80
C ILE A 79 -8.75 14.10 8.32
N ASN A 80 -8.49 14.86 9.38
CA ASN A 80 -9.48 15.72 10.04
C ASN A 80 -10.71 14.96 10.58
N GLY A 81 -10.54 13.70 11.03
CA GLY A 81 -11.63 12.88 11.56
C GLY A 81 -12.53 12.23 10.49
N GLN A 82 -12.08 12.18 9.23
CA GLN A 82 -12.71 11.48 8.11
C GLN A 82 -11.74 10.53 7.41
#